data_AF-A0A3D2W082-F1
#
_entry.id   AF-A0A3D2W082-F1
#
_cell.length_a   1.000
_cell.length_b   1.000
_cell.length_c   1.000
_cell.angle_alpha   90.00
_cell.angle_beta   90.00
_cell.angle_gamma   90.00
#
_symmetry.space_group_name_H-M   'P 1'
#
loop_
_entity.id
_entity.type
_entity.pdbx_description
1 polymer ?
#
loop_
_entity_poly.entity_id
_entity_poly.type
_entity_poly.pdbx_seq_one_letter_code
_entity_poly.pdbx_strand_id
1 'polypeptide(L)' 'MSTNLHVRNLDDELVARLKRRAARHGRSTEAEHREILRQALSVEPEPSFEELAAQLRKLTADRQQTPSEDLLREGRDER' A
#
# COMPACT_ATOMS: atom_id res chain seq x y z
N MET A 1 -23.07 -8.49 0.56
CA MET A 1 -23.09 -9.80 1.27
C MET A 1 -22.45 -9.61 2.63
N SER A 2 -23.02 -10.16 3.70
CA SER A 2 -22.41 -10.09 5.04
C SER A 2 -21.47 -11.28 5.21
N THR A 3 -20.18 -11.01 5.42
CA THR A 3 -19.15 -12.03 5.67
C THR A 3 -18.78 -11.99 7.14
N ASN A 4 -18.82 -13.14 7.83
CA ASN A 4 -18.45 -13.26 9.25
C ASN A 4 -17.11 -13.97 9.39
N LEU A 5 -16.23 -13.47 10.26
CA LEU A 5 -14.90 -14.02 10.53
C LEU A 5 -14.81 -14.41 12.01
N HIS A 6 -14.47 -15.67 12.27
CA HIS A 6 -14.30 -16.17 13.63
C HIS A 6 -12.87 -16.69 13.83
N VAL A 7 -12.16 -16.13 14.82
CA VAL A 7 -10.78 -16.49 15.15
C VAL A 7 -10.79 -17.31 16.43
N ARG A 8 -10.25 -18.53 16.39
CA ARG A 8 -10.20 -19.47 17.53
C ARG A 8 -8.81 -19.49 18.15
N ASN A 9 -8.72 -20.02 19.38
CA ASN A 9 -7.47 -20.23 20.11
C ASN A 9 -6.63 -18.96 20.30
N LEU A 10 -7.29 -17.84 20.63
CA LEU A 10 -6.60 -16.60 20.99
C LEU A 10 -6.15 -16.66 22.45
N ASP A 11 -4.96 -16.14 22.71
CA ASP A 11 -4.45 -15.93 24.06
C ASP A 11 -5.34 -14.93 24.84
N ASP A 12 -5.66 -15.24 26.08
CA ASP A 12 -6.43 -14.38 26.98
C ASP A 12 -5.78 -13.01 27.15
N GLU A 13 -4.43 -12.94 27.17
CA GLU A 13 -3.72 -11.67 27.24
C GLU A 13 -3.98 -10.81 25.99
N LEU A 14 -4.00 -11.45 24.82
CA LEU A 14 -4.25 -10.78 23.55
C LEU A 14 -5.69 -10.23 23.52
N VAL A 15 -6.67 -11.02 23.98
CA VAL A 15 -8.06 -10.58 24.09
C VAL A 15 -8.19 -9.41 25.07
N ALA A 16 -7.49 -9.45 26.21
CA ALA A 16 -7.50 -8.37 27.19
C ALA A 16 -6.88 -7.07 26.63
N ARG A 17 -5.79 -7.17 25.86
CA ARG A 17 -5.18 -6.04 25.15
C ARG A 17 -6.12 -5.44 24.11
N LEU A 18 -6.81 -6.27 23.33
CA LEU A 18 -7.79 -5.83 22.34
C LEU A 18 -8.96 -5.08 23.00
N LYS A 19 -9.52 -5.62 24.09
CA LYS A 19 -10.60 -4.97 24.85
C LYS A 19 -10.18 -3.61 25.39
N ARG A 20 -8.99 -3.50 25.99
CA ARG A 20 -8.45 -2.21 26.49
C ARG A 20 -8.28 -1.19 25.36
N ARG A 21 -7.76 -1.63 24.21
CA ARG A 21 -7.59 -0.77 23.02
C ARG A 21 -8.94 -0.30 22.49
N ALA A 22 -9.93 -1.19 22.39
CA ALA A 22 -11.29 -0.86 21.95
C ALA A 22 -11.96 0.18 22.87
N ALA A 23 -11.85 -0.01 24.20
CA ALA A 23 -12.37 0.94 25.18
C ALA A 23 -11.73 2.33 25.03
N ARG A 24 -10.40 2.39 24.85
CA ARG A 24 -9.69 3.66 24.61
C ARG A 24 -10.16 4.38 23.34
N HIS A 25 -10.54 3.63 22.31
CA HIS A 25 -11.05 4.19 21.05
C HIS A 25 -12.57 4.44 21.06
N GLY A 26 -13.27 4.12 22.15
CA GLY A 26 -14.72 4.28 22.27
C GLY A 26 -15.51 3.36 21.34
N ARG A 27 -14.99 2.15 21.05
CA ARG A 27 -15.59 1.20 20.10
C ARG A 27 -15.80 -0.17 20.74
N SER A 28 -16.68 -0.98 20.16
CA SER A 28 -16.81 -2.39 20.54
C SER A 28 -15.55 -3.18 20.17
N THR A 29 -15.30 -4.30 20.86
CA THR A 29 -14.17 -5.17 20.56
C THR A 29 -14.20 -5.69 19.12
N GLU A 30 -15.40 -6.00 18.60
CA GLU A 30 -15.57 -6.41 17.20
C GLU A 30 -15.24 -5.28 16.22
N ALA A 31 -15.69 -4.05 16.51
CA ALA A 31 -15.38 -2.89 15.67
C ALA A 31 -13.88 -2.57 15.66
N GLU A 32 -13.21 -2.68 16.81
CA GLU A 32 -11.75 -2.51 16.89
C GLU A 32 -11.01 -3.62 16.14
N HIS A 33 -11.46 -4.87 16.26
CA HIS A 33 -10.91 -6.00 15.51
C HIS A 33 -11.01 -5.77 14.00
N ARG A 34 -12.17 -5.32 13.52
CA ARG A 34 -12.41 -5.00 12.11
C ARG A 34 -11.52 -3.85 11.63
N GLU A 35 -11.31 -2.85 12.48
CA GLU A 35 -10.43 -1.72 12.16
C GLU A 35 -8.97 -2.15 12.05
N ILE A 36 -8.50 -3.01 12.96
CA ILE A 36 -7.14 -3.56 12.89
C ILE A 36 -6.94 -4.35 11.59
N LEU A 37 -7.89 -5.20 11.22
CA LEU A 37 -7.84 -5.94 9.96
C LEU A 37 -7.83 -5.01 8.76
N ARG A 38 -8.67 -3.96 8.76
CA ARG A 38 -8.65 -2.95 7.71
C ARG A 38 -7.28 -2.31 7.62
N GLN A 39 -6.73 -1.79 8.71
CA GLN A 39 -5.42 -1.13 8.70
C GLN A 39 -4.30 -2.06 8.23
N ALA A 40 -4.28 -3.31 8.72
CA ALA A 40 -3.28 -4.30 8.34
C ALA A 40 -3.35 -4.69 6.85
N LEU A 41 -4.54 -4.68 6.26
CA LEU A 41 -4.76 -5.05 4.86
C LEU A 41 -4.83 -3.85 3.90
N SER A 42 -5.01 -2.64 4.41
CA SER A 42 -4.96 -1.40 3.61
C SER A 42 -3.54 -0.99 3.27
N VAL A 43 -2.54 -1.50 4.00
CA VAL A 43 -1.15 -1.43 3.56
C VAL A 43 -0.94 -2.57 2.56
N GLU A 44 -1.35 -2.36 1.31
CA GLU A 44 -0.70 -3.12 0.25
C GLU A 44 0.79 -2.77 0.30
N PRO A 45 1.70 -3.74 0.22
CA PRO A 45 3.11 -3.42 0.05
C PRO A 45 3.22 -2.60 -1.23
N GLU A 46 3.43 -1.29 -1.09
CA GLU A 46 3.78 -0.47 -2.23
C GLU A 46 5.04 -1.11 -2.84
N PRO A 47 5.06 -1.31 -4.18
CA PRO A 47 6.26 -1.81 -4.81
C PRO A 47 7.41 -0.91 -4.40
N SER A 48 8.52 -1.52 -4.01
CA SER A 48 9.77 -0.80 -3.82
C SER A 48 10.07 0.04 -5.06
N PHE A 49 10.85 1.10 -4.88
CA PHE A 49 11.29 1.92 -6.01
C PHE A 49 11.88 1.08 -7.15
N GLU A 50 12.61 0.01 -6.80
CA GLU A 50 13.20 -0.91 -7.78
C GLU A 50 12.15 -1.69 -8.57
N GLU A 51 11.13 -2.24 -7.90
CA GLU A 51 10.01 -2.93 -8.54
C GLU A 51 9.21 -2.00 -9.44
N LEU A 52 8.91 -0.79 -8.98
CA LEU A 52 8.20 0.22 -9.75
C LEU A 52 9.02 0.64 -10.98
N ALA A 53 10.33 0.88 -10.81
CA ALA A 53 11.22 1.23 -11.92
C ALA A 53 11.32 0.09 -12.94
N ALA A 54 11.38 -1.17 -12.51
CA ALA A 54 11.38 -2.32 -13.40
C ALA A 54 10.06 -2.44 -14.19
N GLN A 55 8.91 -2.16 -13.56
CA GLN A 55 7.62 -2.10 -14.26
C GLN A 55 7.58 -0.98 -15.30
N LEU A 56 8.02 0.23 -14.95
CA LEU A 56 8.08 1.36 -15.88
C LEU A 56 8.97 1.05 -17.09
N ARG A 57 10.17 0.46 -16.87
CA ARG A 57 11.06 0.06 -17.97
C ARG A 57 10.41 -0.96 -18.90
N LYS A 58 9.63 -1.91 -18.38
CA LYS A 58 8.87 -2.87 -19.22
C LYS A 58 7.81 -2.15 -20.05
N LEU A 59 7.05 -1.22 -19.46
CA LEU A 59 6.00 -0.47 -20.15
C LEU A 59 6.55 0.43 -21.26
N THR A 60 7.78 0.90 -21.13
CA THR A 60 8.44 1.76 -22.14
C THR A 60 9.45 1.02 -23.01
N ALA A 61 9.55 -0.32 -22.92
CA ALA A 61 10.59 -1.09 -23.60
C ALA A 61 10.56 -0.92 -25.13
N ASP A 62 9.35 -0.82 -25.70
CA ASP A 62 9.16 -0.68 -27.14
C ASP A 62 9.14 0.79 -27.62
N ARG A 63 9.29 1.75 -26.70
CA ARG A 63 9.28 3.17 -27.03
C ARG A 63 10.70 3.65 -27.33
N GLN A 64 10.94 4.08 -28.56
CA GLN A 64 12.16 4.84 -28.86
C GLN A 64 12.11 6.18 -28.12
N GLN A 65 13.09 6.39 -27.24
CA GLN A 65 13.29 7.64 -26.51
C GLN A 65 14.35 8.45 -27.25
N THR A 66 14.06 9.72 -27.51
CA THR A 66 15.09 10.67 -27.96
C THR A 66 15.82 11.20 -26.73
N PRO A 67 17.16 11.13 -26.67
CA PRO A 67 17.91 11.79 -25.62
C PRO A 67 17.57 13.28 -25.58
N SER A 68 17.22 13.78 -24.40
CA SER A 68 16.81 15.18 -24.21
C SER A 68 17.88 16.18 -24.66
N GLU A 69 19.16 15.81 -24.60
CA GLU A 69 20.29 16.60 -25.07
C GLU A 69 20.27 16.88 -26.58
N ASP A 70 19.71 15.97 -27.38
CA ASP A 70 19.59 16.15 -28.83
C ASP A 70 18.51 17.20 -29.12
N LEU A 71 17.35 17.08 -28.46
CA LEU A 71 16.26 18.06 -28.56
C LEU A 71 16.70 19.46 -28.10
N LEU A 72 17.51 19.52 -27.03
CA LEU A 72 18.06 20.78 -26.52
C LEU A 72 19.08 21.41 -27.47
N ARG A 73 19.81 20.59 -28.25
CA ARG A 73 20.75 21.07 -29.26
C ARG A 73 20.00 21.62 -30.47
N GLU A 74 19.04 20.87 -31.00
CA GLU A 74 18.17 21.31 -32.10
C GLU A 74 17.54 22.67 -31.79
N GLY A 75 16.93 22.83 -30.62
CA GLY A 75 16.34 24.11 -30.21
C GLY A 75 17.33 25.26 -29.97
N ARG A 76 18.63 24.99 -29.83
CA ARG A 76 19.68 26.03 -29.79
C ARG A 76 20.13 26.42 -31.19
N ASP A 77 20.23 25.46 -32.10
CA ASP A 77 20.67 25.67 -33.47
C ASP A 77 19.60 26.38 -34.32
N GLU A 78 18.33 26.35 -33.89
CA GLU A 78 17.20 27.05 -34.51
C GLU A 78 17.05 28.55 -34.12
N ARG A 79 17.89 29.07 -33.21
CA ARG A 79 17.85 30.49 -32.76
C ARG A 79 18.87 31.36 -33.48
#